data_AF-A0ABD3ME52-F1
#
_entry.id   AF-A0ABD3ME52-F1
#
_cell.length_a   1.000
_cell.length_b   1.000
_cell.length_c   1.000
_cell.angle_alpha   90.00
_cell.angle_beta   90.00
_cell.angle_gamma   90.00
#
_symmetry.space_group_name_H-M   'P 1'
#
loop_
_entity.id
_entity.type
_entity.pdbx_description
1 polymer ?
#
loop_
_entity_poly.entity_id
_entity_poly.type
_entity_poly.pdbx_seq_one_letter_code
_entity_poly.pdbx_strand_id
1 'polypeptide(L)'
;MPRPRRHQTTLSEYIPDLTAPAADNLPPTGDPIPFDTDPGTIRIAFQNIHGATLGTGLSLPTEIEAMSDWNIDIMGMSETNRPWSTQQRAEYDYMMNTRFQSSRTNYTAAPLPSHDLTFLPGGNLLTINGHSTGRVSSSGRRDEGILIIVAYRVCQEAHDNPGAFTAYQQQYTALRTAGYARPNPRRQIFEDMLALITSKRALGFRPIVMMDANGDYNGSDSDFASFVLRAGLADPFFEKFSTSPPTYIYGSTRLDYVLVDPALTHAIVRVGYLGTHEGAYSDHVMAVVDFDERRLFAGVLNRPPPRHSREILIEQADKIKAFLDTLHPHLTEHNIQDRTFSLADSFVDDGPTDANIDTYHTLYKEFLELTQGAANKVGKRKFGYMRSGALTEAGRRFNVYRMLLGCKIRRAPATPALSRLCTSLNLDANETLLTHSARDLRREVRARRQELWECQKKGEDLRQSWLATIAQDRTRALGDPDWERKLQQMKRKARDNAVNRKLAALTKGRQGALDRIQIPTHDWFYSPTKQELYHYDKGVFEAYPLPGMAHFIVTTL
;
A
#
# COMPACT_ATOMS: atom_id res chain seq x y z
N MET A 1 5.39 -44.65 0.47
CA MET A 1 5.64 -43.82 -0.73
C MET A 1 6.18 -42.47 -0.27
N PRO A 2 7.24 -41.92 -0.88
CA PRO A 2 7.78 -40.62 -0.52
C PRO A 2 6.76 -39.53 -0.89
N ARG A 3 6.45 -38.62 0.05
CA ARG A 3 5.62 -37.44 -0.23
C ARG A 3 6.29 -36.62 -1.36
N PRO A 4 5.54 -36.15 -2.37
CA PRO A 4 6.12 -35.34 -3.44
C PRO A 4 6.69 -34.05 -2.83
N ARG A 5 7.96 -33.76 -3.15
CA ARG A 5 8.64 -32.52 -2.77
C ARG A 5 7.87 -31.35 -3.40
N ARG A 6 7.17 -30.56 -2.58
CA ARG A 6 6.56 -29.30 -3.00
C ARG A 6 7.68 -28.30 -3.28
N HIS A 7 8.04 -28.14 -4.56
CA HIS A 7 8.80 -26.99 -5.01
C HIS A 7 7.86 -25.78 -5.02
N GLN A 8 8.16 -24.78 -4.19
CA GLN A 8 7.45 -23.50 -4.18
C GLN A 8 7.94 -22.67 -5.37
N THR A 9 7.13 -22.61 -6.43
CA THR A 9 7.38 -21.78 -7.61
C THR A 9 6.89 -20.35 -7.39
N THR A 10 7.59 -19.40 -8.00
CA THR A 10 7.24 -17.97 -8.01
C THR A 10 5.82 -17.72 -8.55
N LEU A 11 5.20 -16.59 -8.19
CA LEU A 11 3.94 -16.10 -8.77
C LEU A 11 3.93 -16.06 -10.32
N SER A 12 5.12 -15.92 -10.94
CA SER A 12 5.30 -15.96 -12.39
C SER A 12 5.23 -17.35 -13.01
N GLU A 13 5.31 -18.41 -12.20
CA GLU A 13 5.35 -19.81 -12.63
C GLU A 13 4.38 -20.67 -11.81
N TYR A 14 3.42 -20.06 -11.12
CA TYR A 14 2.34 -20.80 -10.49
C TYR A 14 1.50 -21.46 -11.58
N ILE A 15 1.87 -22.70 -11.91
CA ILE A 15 1.00 -23.70 -12.49
C ILE A 15 0.30 -24.28 -11.27
N PRO A 16 -0.97 -23.92 -10.99
CA PRO A 16 -1.67 -24.48 -9.86
C PRO A 16 -1.65 -25.99 -10.05
N ASP A 17 -1.30 -26.77 -9.04
CA ASP A 17 -1.32 -28.22 -9.18
C ASP A 17 -2.71 -28.65 -9.71
N LEU A 18 -2.77 -29.40 -10.81
CA LEU A 18 -4.06 -29.89 -11.33
C LEU A 18 -4.75 -30.83 -10.33
N THR A 19 -4.02 -31.25 -9.29
CA THR A 19 -4.49 -32.08 -8.19
C THR A 19 -4.91 -31.30 -6.95
N ALA A 20 -5.03 -29.96 -7.03
CA ALA A 20 -5.54 -29.16 -5.91
C ALA A 20 -6.91 -29.70 -5.43
N PRO A 21 -7.12 -29.84 -4.10
CA PRO A 21 -8.39 -30.31 -3.57
C PRO A 21 -9.50 -29.36 -3.97
N ALA A 22 -10.72 -29.90 -4.10
CA ALA A 22 -11.90 -29.07 -4.28
C ALA A 22 -12.04 -28.14 -3.07
N ALA A 23 -12.17 -26.84 -3.31
CA ALA A 23 -12.27 -25.83 -2.27
C ALA A 23 -13.12 -24.67 -2.78
N ASP A 24 -14.21 -24.37 -2.08
CA ASP A 24 -15.13 -23.31 -2.50
C ASP A 24 -14.53 -21.90 -2.25
N ASN A 25 -15.16 -20.89 -2.82
CA ASN A 25 -14.82 -19.50 -2.50
C ASN A 25 -15.31 -19.13 -1.11
N LEU A 26 -14.58 -18.23 -0.45
CA LEU A 26 -14.98 -17.66 0.82
C LEU A 26 -15.93 -16.47 0.57
N PRO A 27 -17.15 -16.48 1.14
CA PRO A 27 -18.06 -15.33 1.06
C PRO A 27 -17.56 -14.20 1.96
N PRO A 28 -17.96 -12.95 1.70
CA PRO A 28 -17.73 -11.86 2.65
C PRO A 28 -18.45 -12.17 3.98
N THR A 29 -17.86 -11.75 5.10
CA THR A 29 -18.40 -11.99 6.45
C THR A 29 -18.25 -10.75 7.34
N GLY A 30 -19.12 -10.61 8.35
CA GLY A 30 -19.15 -9.45 9.24
C GLY A 30 -20.04 -8.32 8.70
N ASP A 31 -19.67 -7.07 9.00
CA ASP A 31 -20.42 -5.90 8.52
C ASP A 31 -20.29 -5.74 7.00
N PRO A 32 -21.34 -5.26 6.31
CA PRO A 32 -21.22 -4.83 4.92
C PRO A 32 -20.21 -3.68 4.79
N ILE A 33 -19.13 -3.92 4.06
CA ILE A 33 -18.07 -2.92 3.81
C ILE A 33 -18.45 -2.13 2.55
N PRO A 34 -18.73 -0.81 2.66
CA PRO A 34 -19.03 0.00 1.48
C PRO A 34 -17.77 0.30 0.66
N PHE A 35 -17.91 0.42 -0.67
CA PHE A 35 -16.80 0.84 -1.54
C PHE A 35 -16.32 2.26 -1.20
N ASP A 36 -17.25 3.18 -0.97
CA ASP A 36 -16.97 4.55 -0.53
C ASP A 36 -17.04 4.64 1.00
N THR A 37 -16.02 5.27 1.60
CA THR A 37 -15.95 5.51 3.05
C THR A 37 -16.66 6.82 3.40
N ASP A 38 -17.43 6.83 4.48
CA ASP A 38 -18.06 8.04 4.99
C ASP A 38 -16.99 9.10 5.37
N PRO A 39 -17.24 10.41 5.14
CA PRO A 39 -16.32 11.45 5.55
C PRO A 39 -16.00 11.36 7.06
N GLY A 40 -14.70 11.37 7.40
CA GLY A 40 -14.25 11.21 8.80
C GLY A 40 -14.16 9.77 9.28
N THR A 41 -14.27 8.79 8.39
CA THR A 41 -13.88 7.41 8.65
C THR A 41 -12.44 7.18 8.20
N ILE A 42 -11.67 6.42 8.99
CA ILE A 42 -10.38 5.87 8.57
C ILE A 42 -10.49 4.35 8.41
N ARG A 43 -10.11 3.85 7.24
CA ARG A 43 -10.18 2.43 6.91
C ARG A 43 -8.82 1.76 7.05
N ILE A 44 -8.76 0.75 7.91
CA ILE A 44 -7.58 -0.09 8.10
C ILE A 44 -7.88 -1.49 7.58
N ALA A 45 -6.98 -2.05 6.78
CA ALA A 45 -7.14 -3.38 6.22
C ALA A 45 -5.87 -4.24 6.37
N PHE A 46 -6.07 -5.55 6.39
CA PHE A 46 -4.99 -6.54 6.40
C PHE A 46 -5.26 -7.64 5.39
N GLN A 47 -4.24 -8.08 4.66
CA GLN A 47 -4.32 -9.27 3.83
C GLN A 47 -2.95 -9.96 3.73
N ASN A 48 -2.89 -11.27 3.96
CA ASN A 48 -1.79 -12.05 3.41
C ASN A 48 -1.93 -12.06 1.87
N ILE A 49 -1.01 -11.42 1.16
CA ILE A 49 -1.12 -11.23 -0.30
C ILE A 49 -0.51 -12.38 -1.11
N HIS A 50 0.10 -13.36 -0.44
CA HIS A 50 0.77 -14.51 -1.05
C HIS A 50 1.70 -14.13 -2.22
N GLY A 51 2.44 -13.04 -2.01
CA GLY A 51 3.46 -12.49 -2.89
C GLY A 51 3.09 -11.18 -3.55
N ALA A 52 3.96 -10.19 -3.39
CA ALA A 52 3.82 -8.88 -4.00
C ALA A 52 4.01 -8.94 -5.52
N THR A 53 3.08 -8.33 -6.24
CA THR A 53 3.02 -8.37 -7.71
C THR A 53 3.85 -7.25 -8.35
N LEU A 54 5.13 -7.17 -7.99
CA LEU A 54 6.13 -6.34 -8.66
C LEU A 54 6.64 -7.04 -9.94
N GLY A 55 6.13 -6.62 -11.09
CA GLY A 55 6.64 -7.00 -12.41
C GLY A 55 7.49 -5.88 -13.01
N THR A 56 8.23 -6.15 -14.09
CA THR A 56 8.93 -5.11 -14.84
C THR A 56 7.93 -4.18 -15.54
N GLY A 57 7.88 -2.90 -15.20
CA GLY A 57 7.13 -1.88 -15.97
C GLY A 57 6.11 -1.08 -15.16
N LEU A 58 5.02 -0.64 -15.82
CA LEU A 58 4.04 0.31 -15.27
C LEU A 58 2.74 -0.35 -14.72
N SER A 59 2.74 -1.67 -14.52
CA SER A 59 1.58 -2.36 -13.92
C SER A 59 1.56 -2.10 -12.43
N LEU A 60 0.41 -1.67 -11.90
CA LEU A 60 0.24 -1.60 -10.46
C LEU A 60 0.04 -3.03 -9.95
N PRO A 61 0.71 -3.38 -8.86
CA PRO A 61 0.39 -4.57 -8.11
C PRO A 61 -1.08 -4.62 -7.70
N THR A 62 -1.66 -5.82 -7.65
CA THR A 62 -3.07 -6.04 -7.31
C THR A 62 -3.43 -5.50 -5.93
N GLU A 63 -2.47 -5.50 -5.01
CA GLU A 63 -2.61 -4.93 -3.68
C GLU A 63 -2.81 -3.41 -3.71
N ILE A 64 -2.16 -2.69 -4.62
CA ILE A 64 -2.35 -1.24 -4.78
C ILE A 64 -3.70 -0.92 -5.41
N GLU A 65 -4.15 -1.77 -6.34
CA GLU A 65 -5.50 -1.67 -6.93
C GLU A 65 -6.56 -1.88 -5.85
N ALA A 66 -6.45 -2.96 -5.06
CA ALA A 66 -7.36 -3.24 -3.95
C ALA A 66 -7.40 -2.10 -2.92
N MET A 67 -6.24 -1.57 -2.51
CA MET A 67 -6.17 -0.41 -1.61
C MET A 67 -6.98 0.77 -2.14
N SER A 68 -6.96 0.98 -3.45
CA SER A 68 -7.68 2.09 -4.04
C SER A 68 -9.16 1.83 -4.29
N ASP A 69 -9.52 0.62 -4.72
CA ASP A 69 -10.90 0.27 -5.02
C ASP A 69 -11.75 0.22 -3.75
N TRP A 70 -11.12 -0.06 -2.61
CA TRP A 70 -11.75 -0.09 -1.29
C TRP A 70 -11.48 1.14 -0.43
N ASN A 71 -10.87 2.20 -0.99
CA ASN A 71 -10.51 3.43 -0.26
C ASN A 71 -9.79 3.16 1.08
N ILE A 72 -8.79 2.28 1.05
CA ILE A 72 -8.02 1.87 2.24
C ILE A 72 -6.96 2.93 2.55
N ASP A 73 -7.02 3.48 3.77
CA ASP A 73 -6.06 4.47 4.27
C ASP A 73 -4.78 3.81 4.77
N ILE A 74 -4.92 2.68 5.46
CA ILE A 74 -3.79 1.93 6.03
C ILE A 74 -3.96 0.46 5.70
N MET A 75 -2.95 -0.14 5.06
CA MET A 75 -2.96 -1.57 4.76
C MET A 75 -1.72 -2.28 5.27
N GLY A 76 -1.93 -3.32 6.08
CA GLY A 76 -0.91 -4.33 6.36
C GLY A 76 -0.97 -5.46 5.34
N MET A 77 0.19 -5.93 4.90
CA MET A 77 0.29 -7.07 4.00
C MET A 77 1.35 -8.04 4.49
N SER A 78 1.06 -9.33 4.41
CA SER A 78 1.96 -10.42 4.76
C SER A 78 2.25 -11.35 3.58
N GLU A 79 3.29 -12.17 3.74
CA GLU A 79 3.89 -12.99 2.67
C GLU A 79 4.14 -12.20 1.39
N THR A 80 4.77 -11.04 1.52
CA THR A 80 5.15 -10.25 0.34
C THR A 80 6.10 -11.03 -0.58
N ASN A 81 6.79 -12.04 -0.04
CA ASN A 81 7.66 -12.96 -0.76
C ASN A 81 8.76 -12.26 -1.58
N ARG A 82 9.18 -11.08 -1.10
CA ARG A 82 10.20 -10.23 -1.72
C ARG A 82 11.29 -9.89 -0.71
N PRO A 83 12.54 -9.77 -1.17
CA PRO A 83 13.63 -9.28 -0.33
C PRO A 83 13.62 -7.76 -0.13
N TRP A 84 12.79 -7.03 -0.88
CA TRP A 84 12.69 -5.57 -0.83
C TRP A 84 14.04 -4.88 -0.98
N SER A 85 14.71 -5.10 -2.11
CA SER A 85 15.92 -4.34 -2.46
C SER A 85 15.62 -2.85 -2.62
N THR A 86 16.64 -1.99 -2.57
CA THR A 86 16.47 -0.53 -2.76
C THR A 86 15.71 -0.20 -4.04
N GLN A 87 15.96 -0.94 -5.12
CA GLN A 87 15.24 -0.78 -6.39
C GLN A 87 13.77 -1.17 -6.28
N GLN A 88 13.46 -2.32 -5.66
CA GLN A 88 12.08 -2.78 -5.49
C GLN A 88 11.25 -1.83 -4.61
N ARG A 89 11.86 -1.29 -3.54
CA ARG A 89 11.23 -0.27 -2.70
C ARG A 89 10.94 1.00 -3.48
N ALA A 90 11.92 1.51 -4.23
CA ALA A 90 11.74 2.70 -5.05
C ALA A 90 10.65 2.52 -6.13
N GLU A 91 10.58 1.35 -6.75
CA GLU A 91 9.54 1.01 -7.73
C GLU A 91 8.15 0.95 -7.09
N TYR A 92 8.03 0.28 -5.94
CA TYR A 92 6.78 0.19 -5.20
C TYR A 92 6.31 1.56 -4.66
N ASP A 93 7.22 2.34 -4.06
CA ASP A 93 6.96 3.71 -3.60
C ASP A 93 6.56 4.63 -4.76
N TYR A 94 7.17 4.48 -5.93
CA TYR A 94 6.78 5.22 -7.12
C TYR A 94 5.33 4.89 -7.51
N MET A 95 4.94 3.62 -7.51
CA MET A 95 3.58 3.20 -7.84
C MET A 95 2.56 3.68 -6.80
N MET A 96 2.88 3.57 -5.50
CA MET A 96 2.04 4.06 -4.41
C MET A 96 1.86 5.57 -4.47
N ASN A 97 2.93 6.35 -4.62
CA ASN A 97 2.84 7.80 -4.73
C ASN A 97 2.18 8.23 -6.05
N THR A 98 2.32 7.47 -7.13
CA THR A 98 1.58 7.74 -8.36
C THR A 98 0.07 7.52 -8.15
N ARG A 99 -0.33 6.53 -7.35
CA ARG A 99 -1.74 6.25 -7.08
C ARG A 99 -2.36 7.19 -6.05
N PHE A 100 -1.69 7.40 -4.93
CA PHE A 100 -2.22 8.09 -3.75
C PHE A 100 -1.68 9.50 -3.55
N GLN A 101 -0.77 9.98 -4.42
CA GLN A 101 -0.02 11.25 -4.35
C GLN A 101 0.94 11.35 -3.17
N SER A 102 0.49 10.90 -1.99
CA SER A 102 1.27 10.79 -0.78
C SER A 102 1.02 9.43 -0.15
N SER A 103 2.10 8.69 0.02
CA SER A 103 2.12 7.39 0.68
C SER A 103 3.40 7.24 1.49
N ARG A 104 3.34 6.46 2.56
CA ARG A 104 4.51 6.03 3.34
C ARG A 104 4.43 4.53 3.53
N THR A 105 5.45 3.82 3.07
CA THR A 105 5.53 2.36 3.12
C THR A 105 6.70 1.92 3.98
N ASN A 106 6.43 1.02 4.93
CA ASN A 106 7.46 0.30 5.66
C ASN A 106 7.61 -1.11 5.08
N TYR A 107 8.86 -1.52 4.91
CA TYR A 107 9.25 -2.78 4.25
C TYR A 107 9.98 -3.67 5.23
N THR A 108 9.59 -4.94 5.33
CA THR A 108 10.30 -5.94 6.13
C THR A 108 10.50 -7.22 5.33
N ALA A 109 11.72 -7.74 5.39
CA ALA A 109 12.14 -8.99 4.78
C ALA A 109 13.31 -9.56 5.60
N ALA A 110 13.54 -10.87 5.53
CA ALA A 110 14.73 -11.45 6.14
C ALA A 110 16.01 -10.96 5.43
N PRO A 111 17.17 -11.01 6.10
CA PRO A 111 18.44 -10.71 5.45
C PRO A 111 18.66 -11.55 4.20
N LEU A 112 19.14 -10.92 3.13
CA LEU A 112 19.40 -11.56 1.85
C LEU A 112 20.55 -12.56 1.96
N PRO A 113 20.35 -13.85 1.61
CA PRO A 113 21.44 -14.81 1.47
C PRO A 113 22.39 -14.45 0.31
N SER A 114 21.87 -13.79 -0.73
CA SER A 114 22.63 -13.31 -1.88
C SER A 114 21.92 -12.12 -2.56
N HIS A 115 22.68 -11.27 -3.25
CA HIS A 115 22.18 -10.03 -3.85
C HIS A 115 21.25 -10.24 -5.07
N ASP A 116 21.26 -11.43 -5.68
CA ASP A 116 20.54 -11.72 -6.93
C ASP A 116 19.17 -12.38 -6.72
N LEU A 117 18.74 -12.57 -5.47
CA LEU A 117 17.45 -13.18 -5.16
C LEU A 117 16.31 -12.21 -5.47
N THR A 118 15.34 -12.69 -6.26
CA THR A 118 14.12 -11.95 -6.61
C THR A 118 12.90 -12.37 -5.78
N PHE A 119 13.03 -13.50 -5.08
CA PHE A 119 12.04 -14.12 -4.21
C PHE A 119 12.69 -14.42 -2.85
N LEU A 120 11.97 -14.10 -1.77
CA LEU A 120 12.36 -14.45 -0.41
C LEU A 120 11.10 -14.67 0.42
N PRO A 121 10.84 -15.88 0.95
CA PRO A 121 9.54 -16.18 1.56
C PRO A 121 9.29 -15.39 2.85
N GLY A 122 8.01 -15.08 3.08
CA GLY A 122 7.56 -14.25 4.19
C GLY A 122 7.61 -12.76 3.87
N GLY A 123 8.02 -11.95 4.85
CA GLY A 123 8.12 -10.48 4.73
C GLY A 123 6.76 -9.77 4.80
N ASN A 124 6.76 -8.55 5.33
CA ASN A 124 5.56 -7.73 5.50
C ASN A 124 5.74 -6.35 4.87
N LEU A 125 4.62 -5.77 4.43
CA LEU A 125 4.48 -4.36 4.10
C LEU A 125 3.47 -3.71 5.04
N LEU A 126 3.73 -2.46 5.40
CA LEU A 126 2.72 -1.58 6.01
C LEU A 126 2.70 -0.28 5.22
N THR A 127 1.57 0.04 4.61
CA THR A 127 1.43 1.28 3.84
C THR A 127 0.35 2.17 4.42
N ILE A 128 0.65 3.47 4.49
CA ILE A 128 -0.25 4.53 4.92
C ILE A 128 -0.39 5.51 3.75
N ASN A 129 -1.62 5.87 3.41
CA ASN A 129 -1.95 6.67 2.22
C ASN A 129 -2.62 8.00 2.57
N GLY A 130 -2.54 8.94 1.61
CA GLY A 130 -3.36 10.14 1.60
C GLY A 130 -3.18 11.01 2.83
N HIS A 131 -4.28 11.46 3.41
CA HIS A 131 -4.28 12.40 4.55
C HIS A 131 -3.66 11.78 5.82
N SER A 132 -3.77 10.46 5.99
CA SER A 132 -3.21 9.72 7.14
C SER A 132 -1.68 9.75 7.20
N THR A 133 -1.00 9.99 6.08
CA THR A 133 0.48 10.11 6.05
C THR A 133 1.02 11.24 6.93
N GLY A 134 0.27 12.35 7.05
CA GLY A 134 0.64 13.48 7.89
C GLY A 134 0.58 13.18 9.38
N ARG A 135 -0.09 12.08 9.77
CA ARG A 135 -0.22 11.64 11.16
C ARG A 135 0.97 10.79 11.62
N VAL A 136 1.84 10.37 10.69
CA VAL A 136 3.06 9.61 11.00
C VAL A 136 4.13 10.57 11.51
N SER A 137 4.32 10.61 12.83
CA SER A 137 5.39 11.41 13.46
C SER A 137 6.63 10.57 13.73
N SER A 138 7.80 11.11 13.39
CA SER A 138 9.12 10.64 13.87
C SER A 138 9.51 11.28 15.21
N SER A 139 8.77 12.31 15.66
CA SER A 139 9.04 13.08 16.87
C SER A 139 7.82 13.05 17.79
N GLY A 140 7.92 12.27 18.86
CA GLY A 140 6.87 12.12 19.88
C GLY A 140 6.63 13.41 20.65
N ARG A 141 5.77 14.28 20.12
CA ARG A 141 5.22 15.45 20.83
C ARG A 141 3.81 15.21 21.38
N ARG A 142 3.39 13.94 21.50
CA ARG A 142 2.13 13.53 22.12
C ARG A 142 2.40 12.57 23.27
N ASP A 143 1.60 12.70 24.32
CA ASP A 143 1.55 11.77 25.45
C ASP A 143 0.85 10.44 25.09
N GLU A 144 0.08 10.40 23.98
CA GLU A 144 -0.59 9.19 23.48
C GLU A 144 -0.58 9.08 21.95
N GLY A 145 -0.57 7.83 21.43
CA GLY A 145 -0.56 7.54 19.99
C GLY A 145 -1.09 6.16 19.64
N ILE A 146 -1.11 5.80 18.36
CA ILE A 146 -1.50 4.46 17.89
C ILE A 146 -0.27 3.77 17.32
N LEU A 147 -0.03 2.54 17.76
CA LEU A 147 1.03 1.67 17.27
C LEU A 147 0.42 0.66 16.28
N ILE A 148 0.80 0.73 15.02
CA ILE A 148 0.36 -0.24 14.01
C ILE A 148 1.45 -1.28 13.78
N ILE A 149 1.11 -2.55 13.98
CA ILE A 149 2.01 -3.70 13.80
C ILE A 149 1.46 -4.56 12.67
N VAL A 150 2.34 -4.98 11.75
CA VAL A 150 2.04 -6.01 10.75
C VAL A 150 2.95 -7.20 10.99
N ALA A 151 2.37 -8.38 11.17
CA ALA A 151 3.12 -9.59 11.50
C ALA A 151 2.71 -10.78 10.64
N TYR A 152 3.68 -11.65 10.38
CA TYR A 152 3.48 -12.95 9.74
C TYR A 152 4.11 -14.00 10.64
N ARG A 153 3.28 -14.87 11.23
CA ARG A 153 3.73 -16.01 12.03
C ARG A 153 3.95 -17.20 11.11
N VAL A 154 5.11 -17.84 11.20
CA VAL A 154 5.42 -19.02 10.38
C VAL A 154 4.46 -20.18 10.68
N CYS A 155 4.03 -20.89 9.65
CA CYS A 155 3.10 -22.04 9.78
C CYS A 155 3.78 -23.32 10.30
N GLN A 156 5.10 -23.42 10.18
CA GLN A 156 5.88 -24.63 10.49
C GLN A 156 6.36 -24.66 11.94
N GLU A 157 6.56 -25.88 12.44
CA GLU A 157 7.24 -26.21 13.68
C GLU A 157 8.55 -26.97 13.40
N ALA A 158 9.40 -27.13 14.41
CA ALA A 158 10.69 -27.83 14.26
C ALA A 158 10.52 -29.28 13.76
N HIS A 159 9.44 -29.96 14.19
CA HIS A 159 9.16 -31.34 13.82
C HIS A 159 8.67 -31.51 12.37
N ASP A 160 8.29 -30.42 11.69
CA ASP A 160 7.92 -30.45 10.28
C ASP A 160 9.14 -30.59 9.35
N ASN A 161 10.35 -30.58 9.90
CA ASN A 161 11.62 -30.60 9.16
C ASN A 161 11.65 -29.53 8.03
N PRO A 162 11.51 -28.24 8.40
CA PRO A 162 11.41 -27.15 7.44
C PRO A 162 12.66 -27.08 6.55
N GLY A 163 12.45 -26.87 5.25
CA GLY A 163 13.52 -26.75 4.28
C GLY A 163 14.39 -25.51 4.50
N ALA A 164 15.64 -25.54 4.01
CA ALA A 164 16.65 -24.52 4.26
C ALA A 164 16.25 -23.08 3.84
N PHE A 165 15.37 -22.95 2.86
CA PHE A 165 14.93 -21.66 2.32
C PHE A 165 13.58 -21.17 2.87
N THR A 166 12.96 -21.92 3.79
CA THR A 166 11.67 -21.54 4.38
C THR A 166 11.79 -20.29 5.27
N ALA A 167 10.67 -19.57 5.45
CA ALA A 167 10.60 -18.47 6.41
C ALA A 167 10.95 -18.92 7.83
N TYR A 168 10.56 -20.15 8.22
CA TYR A 168 10.94 -20.74 9.51
C TYR A 168 12.45 -20.79 9.67
N GLN A 169 13.17 -21.39 8.72
CA GLN A 169 14.62 -21.56 8.84
C GLN A 169 15.37 -20.23 8.83
N GLN A 170 14.88 -19.24 8.07
CA GLN A 170 15.44 -17.89 8.06
C GLN A 170 15.32 -17.23 9.45
N GLN A 171 14.13 -17.27 10.05
CA GLN A 171 13.91 -16.71 11.39
C GLN A 171 14.66 -17.50 12.46
N TYR A 172 14.69 -18.83 12.38
CA TYR A 172 15.47 -19.69 13.28
C TYR A 172 16.94 -19.30 13.26
N THR A 173 17.52 -19.15 12.08
CA THR A 173 18.93 -18.77 11.90
C THR A 173 19.21 -17.37 12.47
N ALA A 174 18.33 -16.40 12.20
CA ALA A 174 18.45 -15.05 12.76
C ALA A 174 18.41 -15.06 14.30
N LEU A 175 17.50 -15.84 14.90
CA LEU A 175 17.40 -15.98 16.35
C LEU A 175 18.63 -16.69 16.94
N ARG A 176 19.18 -17.71 16.28
CA ARG A 176 20.44 -18.35 16.70
C ARG A 176 21.60 -17.34 16.72
N THR A 177 21.70 -16.50 15.69
CA THR A 177 22.70 -15.42 15.61
C THR A 177 22.52 -14.38 16.72
N ALA A 178 21.26 -14.09 17.10
CA ALA A 178 20.94 -13.22 18.22
C ALA A 178 21.19 -13.84 19.62
N GLY A 179 21.69 -15.09 19.68
CA GLY A 179 22.09 -15.75 20.93
C GLY A 179 21.08 -16.74 21.50
N TYR A 180 19.92 -16.95 20.87
CA TYR A 180 18.94 -17.93 21.33
C TYR A 180 19.46 -19.35 21.12
N ALA A 181 19.52 -20.19 22.16
CA ALA A 181 20.10 -21.54 22.09
C ALA A 181 19.33 -22.52 21.19
N ARG A 182 18.00 -22.57 21.34
CA ARG A 182 17.10 -23.45 20.59
C ARG A 182 15.79 -22.70 20.32
N PRO A 183 15.81 -21.67 19.46
CA PRO A 183 14.65 -20.82 19.24
C PRO A 183 13.52 -21.61 18.58
N ASN A 184 12.28 -21.29 18.93
CA ASN A 184 11.11 -21.65 18.13
C ASN A 184 10.55 -20.36 17.53
N PRO A 185 10.82 -20.05 16.24
CA PRO A 185 10.32 -18.84 15.59
C PRO A 185 8.79 -18.66 15.70
N ARG A 186 8.04 -19.76 15.60
CA ARG A 186 6.57 -19.75 15.68
C ARG A 186 6.06 -19.26 17.04
N ARG A 187 6.81 -19.48 18.12
CA ARG A 187 6.49 -19.00 19.47
C ARG A 187 7.15 -17.66 19.78
N GLN A 188 8.40 -17.48 19.36
CA GLN A 188 9.22 -16.31 19.70
C GLN A 188 8.57 -15.00 19.23
N ILE A 189 7.91 -15.01 18.07
CA ILE A 189 7.22 -13.82 17.55
C ILE A 189 6.21 -13.24 18.54
N PHE A 190 5.53 -14.07 19.35
CA PHE A 190 4.58 -13.61 20.35
C PHE A 190 5.26 -12.92 21.53
N GLU A 191 6.38 -13.46 22.01
CA GLU A 191 7.15 -12.84 23.09
C GLU A 191 7.76 -11.50 22.64
N ASP A 192 8.29 -11.45 21.41
CA ASP A 192 8.86 -10.23 20.83
C ASP A 192 7.79 -9.14 20.64
N MET A 193 6.62 -9.50 20.11
CA MET A 193 5.49 -8.58 19.98
C MET A 193 4.94 -8.14 21.33
N LEU A 194 4.85 -9.03 22.32
CA LEU A 194 4.40 -8.68 23.66
C LEU A 194 5.35 -7.68 24.33
N ALA A 195 6.67 -7.88 24.20
CA ALA A 195 7.67 -6.94 24.69
C ALA A 195 7.54 -5.57 24.01
N LEU A 196 7.37 -5.55 22.67
CA LEU A 196 7.14 -4.31 21.92
C LEU A 196 5.87 -3.60 22.39
N ILE A 197 4.73 -4.29 22.44
CA ILE A 197 3.44 -3.74 22.87
C ILE A 197 3.56 -3.17 24.29
N THR A 198 4.16 -3.91 25.22
CA THR A 198 4.34 -3.46 26.60
C THR A 198 5.18 -2.19 26.66
N SER A 199 6.32 -2.15 25.96
CA SER A 199 7.19 -0.98 25.94
C SER A 199 6.51 0.26 25.34
N LYS A 200 5.70 0.08 24.28
CA LYS A 200 5.03 1.18 23.59
C LYS A 200 3.78 1.65 24.33
N ARG A 201 3.06 0.75 24.99
CA ARG A 201 1.94 1.11 25.86
C ARG A 201 2.41 1.95 27.06
N ALA A 202 3.59 1.66 27.61
CA ALA A 202 4.22 2.50 28.64
C ALA A 202 4.57 3.92 28.16
N LEU A 203 4.70 4.11 26.84
CA LEU A 203 4.90 5.42 26.19
C LEU A 203 3.58 6.04 25.69
N GLY A 204 2.43 5.52 26.13
CA GLY A 204 1.10 6.02 25.75
C GLY A 204 0.57 5.54 24.40
N PHE A 205 1.23 4.58 23.74
CA PHE A 205 0.74 4.05 22.47
C PHE A 205 -0.28 2.92 22.64
N ARG A 206 -1.35 2.95 21.85
CA ARG A 206 -2.38 1.91 21.78
C ARG A 206 -2.14 1.01 20.54
N PRO A 207 -1.88 -0.29 20.70
CA PRO A 207 -1.60 -1.19 19.58
C PRO A 207 -2.83 -1.50 18.71
N ILE A 208 -2.59 -1.63 17.41
CA ILE A 208 -3.40 -2.35 16.44
C ILE A 208 -2.47 -3.37 15.78
N VAL A 209 -2.79 -4.65 15.91
CA VAL A 209 -2.00 -5.77 15.38
C VAL A 209 -2.74 -6.39 14.22
N MET A 210 -2.17 -6.25 13.03
CA MET A 210 -2.62 -6.89 11.80
C MET A 210 -1.71 -8.09 11.53
N MET A 211 -2.24 -9.30 11.50
CA MET A 211 -1.38 -10.47 11.32
C MET A 211 -2.03 -11.67 10.67
N ASP A 212 -1.22 -12.38 9.88
CA ASP A 212 -1.44 -13.79 9.60
C ASP A 212 -0.81 -14.56 10.77
N ALA A 213 -1.67 -15.03 11.65
CA ALA A 213 -1.31 -15.77 12.85
C ALA A 213 -0.97 -17.23 12.56
N ASN A 214 -1.30 -17.74 11.36
CA ASN A 214 -1.23 -19.16 11.00
C ASN A 214 -1.75 -20.06 12.13
N GLY A 215 -2.84 -19.63 12.78
CA GLY A 215 -3.44 -20.28 13.95
C GLY A 215 -4.70 -19.56 14.39
N ASP A 216 -5.59 -20.30 15.06
CA ASP A 216 -6.86 -19.78 15.56
C ASP A 216 -6.87 -19.82 17.09
N TYR A 217 -6.97 -18.65 17.72
CA TYR A 217 -6.96 -18.52 19.18
C TYR A 217 -8.25 -19.01 19.84
N ASN A 218 -9.36 -19.07 19.10
CA ASN A 218 -10.60 -19.72 19.52
C ASN A 218 -10.61 -21.22 19.20
N GLY A 219 -9.58 -21.69 18.50
CA GLY A 219 -9.35 -23.09 18.17
C GLY A 219 -8.36 -23.77 19.13
N SER A 220 -7.43 -24.54 18.56
CA SER A 220 -6.44 -25.32 19.32
C SER A 220 -5.13 -24.58 19.59
N ASP A 221 -4.96 -23.34 19.10
CA ASP A 221 -3.72 -22.59 19.23
C ASP A 221 -3.62 -21.85 20.58
N SER A 222 -3.31 -22.62 21.63
CA SER A 222 -3.16 -22.10 22.99
C SER A 222 -2.05 -21.05 23.14
N ASP A 223 -0.99 -21.13 22.32
CA ASP A 223 0.09 -20.14 22.32
C ASP A 223 -0.45 -18.78 21.83
N PHE A 224 -1.26 -18.80 20.75
CA PHE A 224 -1.88 -17.58 20.23
C PHE A 224 -2.94 -17.03 21.20
N ALA A 225 -3.79 -17.88 21.78
CA ALA A 225 -4.76 -17.48 22.81
C ALA A 225 -4.08 -16.83 24.02
N SER A 226 -2.97 -17.41 24.50
CA SER A 226 -2.18 -16.83 25.58
C SER A 226 -1.60 -15.47 25.19
N PHE A 227 -1.10 -15.31 23.95
CA PHE A 227 -0.60 -14.03 23.46
C PHE A 227 -1.69 -12.95 23.45
N VAL A 228 -2.86 -13.23 22.86
CA VAL A 228 -3.98 -12.26 22.79
C VAL A 228 -4.36 -11.78 24.19
N LEU A 229 -4.49 -12.72 25.14
CA LEU A 229 -4.80 -12.43 26.54
C LEU A 229 -3.70 -11.61 27.23
N ARG A 230 -2.43 -12.05 27.15
CA ARG A 230 -1.28 -11.38 27.80
C ARG A 230 -1.02 -9.99 27.22
N ALA A 231 -1.21 -9.82 25.92
CA ALA A 231 -1.07 -8.52 25.26
C ALA A 231 -2.26 -7.59 25.58
N GLY A 232 -3.36 -8.13 26.11
CA GLY A 232 -4.59 -7.38 26.39
C GLY A 232 -5.17 -6.80 25.12
N LEU A 233 -5.27 -7.63 24.07
CA LEU A 233 -5.83 -7.24 22.76
C LEU A 233 -7.27 -7.73 22.65
N ALA A 234 -8.13 -6.87 22.14
CA ALA A 234 -9.50 -7.18 21.74
C ALA A 234 -9.52 -7.71 20.30
N ASP A 235 -10.48 -8.58 20.03
CA ASP A 235 -10.80 -9.05 18.69
C ASP A 235 -12.18 -8.51 18.29
N PRO A 236 -12.25 -7.35 17.60
CA PRO A 236 -13.52 -6.70 17.29
C PRO A 236 -14.46 -7.57 16.47
N PHE A 237 -13.91 -8.43 15.60
CA PHE A 237 -14.74 -9.31 14.78
C PHE A 237 -15.41 -10.36 15.66
N PHE A 238 -14.64 -11.07 16.50
CA PHE A 238 -15.18 -12.12 17.35
C PHE A 238 -16.08 -11.56 18.45
N GLU A 239 -15.74 -10.42 19.06
CA GLU A 239 -16.59 -9.75 20.06
C GLU A 239 -17.97 -9.40 19.50
N LYS A 240 -18.02 -8.96 18.24
CA LYS A 240 -19.28 -8.56 17.59
C LYS A 240 -20.09 -9.74 17.06
N PHE A 241 -19.45 -10.73 16.45
CA PHE A 241 -20.14 -11.80 15.72
C PHE A 241 -20.05 -13.18 16.37
N SER A 242 -19.22 -13.35 17.40
CA SER A 242 -18.99 -14.63 18.11
C SER A 242 -18.70 -15.82 17.17
N THR A 243 -17.99 -15.55 16.06
CA THR A 243 -17.65 -16.54 15.04
C THR A 243 -16.20 -16.41 14.58
N SER A 244 -15.62 -17.52 14.10
CA SER A 244 -14.26 -17.59 13.57
C SER A 244 -14.27 -18.14 12.14
N PRO A 245 -14.61 -17.32 11.12
CA PRO A 245 -14.72 -17.78 9.74
C PRO A 245 -13.34 -18.12 9.15
N PRO A 246 -13.25 -19.11 8.24
CA PRO A 246 -12.01 -19.38 7.53
C PRO A 246 -11.58 -18.17 6.71
N THR A 247 -10.29 -17.84 6.75
CA THR A 247 -9.73 -16.70 5.99
C THR A 247 -8.81 -17.13 4.86
N TYR A 248 -8.51 -18.43 4.77
CA TYR A 248 -7.69 -19.06 3.75
C TYR A 248 -8.53 -20.07 2.95
N ILE A 249 -8.54 -19.96 1.62
CA ILE A 249 -9.42 -20.76 0.73
C ILE A 249 -9.30 -22.27 0.95
N TYR A 250 -8.10 -22.75 1.27
CA TYR A 250 -7.86 -24.19 1.47
C TYR A 250 -7.88 -24.61 2.94
N GLY A 251 -8.23 -23.70 3.84
CA GLY A 251 -8.30 -23.92 5.29
C GLY A 251 -9.72 -23.87 5.82
N SER A 252 -9.90 -24.41 7.02
CA SER A 252 -11.17 -24.37 7.75
C SER A 252 -11.14 -23.44 8.97
N THR A 253 -10.03 -22.74 9.19
CA THR A 253 -9.77 -21.92 10.38
C THR A 253 -9.45 -20.49 10.00
N ARG A 254 -9.70 -19.57 10.93
CA ARG A 254 -9.36 -18.16 10.80
C ARG A 254 -7.88 -17.95 11.09
N LEU A 255 -7.14 -17.46 10.11
CA LEU A 255 -5.69 -17.24 10.21
C LEU A 255 -5.33 -15.75 10.26
N ASP A 256 -6.17 -14.89 9.67
CA ASP A 256 -5.89 -13.47 9.48
C ASP A 256 -6.69 -12.62 10.48
N TYR A 257 -6.00 -11.72 11.21
CA TYR A 257 -6.57 -10.96 12.32
C TYR A 257 -6.23 -9.47 12.23
N VAL A 258 -7.18 -8.62 12.63
CA VAL A 258 -6.94 -7.23 13.03
C VAL A 258 -7.37 -7.10 14.49
N LEU A 259 -6.40 -7.26 15.40
CA LEU A 259 -6.59 -7.13 16.84
C LEU A 259 -6.32 -5.70 17.27
N VAL A 260 -7.04 -5.20 18.27
CA VAL A 260 -6.96 -3.79 18.69
C VAL A 260 -6.76 -3.70 20.20
N ASP A 261 -6.17 -2.61 20.67
CA ASP A 261 -6.25 -2.26 22.09
C ASP A 261 -7.73 -2.00 22.46
N PRO A 262 -8.23 -2.53 23.58
CA PRO A 262 -9.62 -2.32 24.02
C PRO A 262 -10.01 -0.84 24.09
N ALA A 263 -9.07 0.07 24.37
CA ALA A 263 -9.32 1.50 24.41
C ALA A 263 -9.65 2.13 23.04
N LEU A 264 -9.53 1.39 21.93
CA LEU A 264 -9.86 1.86 20.58
C LEU A 264 -11.22 1.33 20.08
N THR A 265 -11.84 0.40 20.80
CA THR A 265 -13.06 -0.30 20.39
C THR A 265 -14.26 0.64 20.21
N HIS A 266 -14.36 1.70 21.02
CA HIS A 266 -15.44 2.71 20.93
C HIS A 266 -15.42 3.52 19.62
N ALA A 267 -14.29 3.50 18.91
CA ALA A 267 -14.13 4.18 17.64
C ALA A 267 -14.48 3.28 16.45
N ILE A 268 -14.68 1.97 16.62
CA ILE A 268 -14.99 1.05 15.52
C ILE A 268 -16.40 1.28 15.01
N VAL A 269 -16.53 1.48 13.70
CA VAL A 269 -17.80 1.66 12.99
C VAL A 269 -18.20 0.36 12.29
N ARG A 270 -17.25 -0.31 11.63
CA ARG A 270 -17.48 -1.56 10.90
C ARG A 270 -16.29 -2.49 11.05
N VAL A 271 -16.54 -3.79 11.03
CA VAL A 271 -15.51 -4.83 10.98
C VAL A 271 -16.01 -6.02 10.16
N GLY A 272 -15.16 -6.55 9.30
CA GLY A 272 -15.50 -7.69 8.46
C GLY A 272 -14.35 -8.23 7.62
N TYR A 273 -14.64 -9.28 6.86
CA TYR A 273 -13.77 -9.82 5.83
C TYR A 273 -14.44 -9.69 4.46
N LEU A 274 -13.67 -9.26 3.47
CA LEU A 274 -14.10 -9.28 2.08
C LEU A 274 -14.18 -10.73 1.55
N GLY A 275 -14.89 -10.95 0.46
CA GLY A 275 -14.96 -12.24 -0.20
C GLY A 275 -13.71 -12.56 -1.05
N THR A 276 -13.61 -13.82 -1.49
CA THR A 276 -12.61 -14.21 -2.50
C THR A 276 -12.75 -13.34 -3.76
N HIS A 277 -11.61 -12.92 -4.34
CA HIS A 277 -11.50 -12.02 -5.50
C HIS A 277 -11.94 -10.55 -5.27
N GLU A 278 -12.25 -10.15 -4.04
CA GLU A 278 -12.58 -8.74 -3.74
C GLU A 278 -11.36 -7.91 -3.33
N GLY A 279 -10.42 -8.52 -2.59
CA GLY A 279 -9.16 -7.89 -2.18
C GLY A 279 -8.03 -8.00 -3.23
N ALA A 280 -6.78 -7.92 -2.76
CA ALA A 280 -5.63 -8.27 -3.59
C ALA A 280 -5.75 -9.73 -4.04
N TYR A 281 -5.16 -10.06 -5.20
CA TYR A 281 -5.21 -11.44 -5.69
C TYR A 281 -4.41 -12.34 -4.75
N SER A 282 -5.12 -13.12 -3.94
CA SER A 282 -4.55 -14.02 -2.92
C SER A 282 -5.50 -15.18 -2.68
N ASP A 283 -4.99 -16.24 -2.07
CA ASP A 283 -5.76 -17.31 -1.46
C ASP A 283 -6.21 -17.00 -0.02
N HIS A 284 -5.84 -15.84 0.52
CA HIS A 284 -6.40 -15.26 1.74
C HIS A 284 -7.36 -14.10 1.45
N VAL A 285 -8.43 -14.00 2.22
CA VAL A 285 -9.36 -12.86 2.18
C VAL A 285 -8.82 -11.66 2.96
N MET A 286 -9.30 -10.46 2.64
CA MET A 286 -8.89 -9.22 3.29
C MET A 286 -9.75 -8.93 4.52
N ALA A 287 -9.13 -8.72 5.67
CA ALA A 287 -9.77 -8.19 6.86
C ALA A 287 -9.86 -6.66 6.78
N VAL A 288 -10.98 -6.08 7.22
CA VAL A 288 -11.23 -4.63 7.17
C VAL A 288 -11.84 -4.17 8.50
N VAL A 289 -11.33 -3.03 9.02
CA VAL A 289 -11.89 -2.31 10.16
C VAL A 289 -12.00 -0.83 9.81
N ASP A 290 -13.21 -0.29 9.91
CA ASP A 290 -13.50 1.14 9.78
C ASP A 290 -13.57 1.78 11.17
N PHE A 291 -12.85 2.87 11.39
CA PHE A 291 -12.91 3.66 12.61
C PHE A 291 -13.46 5.07 12.34
N ASP A 292 -14.21 5.63 13.28
CA ASP A 292 -14.48 7.06 13.36
C ASP A 292 -13.18 7.78 13.73
N GLU A 293 -12.66 8.56 12.80
CA GLU A 293 -11.35 9.21 12.92
C GLU A 293 -11.30 10.18 14.12
N ARG A 294 -12.42 10.84 14.47
CA ARG A 294 -12.46 11.78 15.59
C ARG A 294 -12.38 11.05 16.92
N ARG A 295 -13.15 9.97 17.08
CA ARG A 295 -13.15 9.12 18.28
C ARG A 295 -11.82 8.39 18.44
N LEU A 296 -11.23 7.96 17.32
CA LEU A 296 -9.96 7.25 17.30
C LEU A 296 -8.80 8.13 17.80
N PHE A 297 -8.82 9.43 17.50
CA PHE A 297 -7.73 10.37 17.82
C PHE A 297 -8.10 11.44 18.87
N ALA A 298 -9.09 11.20 19.74
CA ALA A 298 -9.68 12.20 20.64
C ALA A 298 -8.75 12.80 21.73
N GLY A 299 -7.44 12.49 21.75
CA GLY A 299 -6.44 13.29 22.46
C GLY A 299 -6.11 14.57 21.68
N VAL A 300 -6.31 15.74 22.31
CA VAL A 300 -6.10 17.08 21.72
C VAL A 300 -4.80 17.14 20.92
N LEU A 301 -4.92 17.40 19.61
CA LEU A 301 -3.88 18.14 18.90
C LEU A 301 -4.36 18.55 17.52
N ASN A 302 -4.04 19.82 17.23
CA ASN A 302 -3.88 20.44 15.93
C ASN A 302 -4.16 19.46 14.81
N ARG A 303 -5.38 19.51 14.29
CA ARG A 303 -5.62 19.09 12.92
C ARG A 303 -4.68 20.00 12.11
N PRO A 304 -3.60 19.51 11.47
CA PRO A 304 -3.35 20.11 10.16
C PRO A 304 -4.71 19.99 9.47
N PRO A 305 -5.21 21.04 8.80
CA PRO A 305 -6.32 20.84 7.89
C PRO A 305 -5.99 19.55 7.16
N PRO A 306 -6.89 18.54 7.11
CA PRO A 306 -6.64 17.44 6.22
C PRO A 306 -6.18 18.12 4.95
N ARG A 307 -5.05 17.68 4.38
CA ARG A 307 -4.96 17.85 2.94
C ARG A 307 -6.17 17.06 2.51
N HIS A 308 -7.34 17.71 2.42
CA HIS A 308 -8.47 17.24 1.67
C HIS A 308 -7.74 16.73 0.46
N SER A 309 -7.82 15.42 0.25
CA SER A 309 -7.51 14.88 -1.05
C SER A 309 -8.15 15.88 -1.98
N ARG A 310 -7.36 16.74 -2.61
CA ARG A 310 -7.91 17.83 -3.40
C ARG A 310 -8.64 17.07 -4.48
N GLU A 311 -9.95 16.93 -4.33
CA GLU A 311 -10.76 16.13 -5.25
C GLU A 311 -10.63 16.74 -6.65
N ILE A 312 -10.38 18.05 -6.62
CA ILE A 312 -10.09 18.96 -7.70
C ILE A 312 -8.79 19.71 -7.35
N LEU A 313 -7.74 19.48 -8.12
CA LEU A 313 -6.52 20.28 -8.07
C LEU A 313 -6.73 21.58 -8.87
N ILE A 314 -6.07 22.68 -8.46
CA ILE A 314 -6.05 23.94 -9.25
C ILE A 314 -5.58 23.72 -10.70
N GLU A 315 -4.80 22.67 -10.93
CA GLU A 315 -4.28 22.25 -12.23
C GLU A 315 -5.31 21.51 -13.11
N GLN A 316 -6.48 21.14 -12.57
CA GLN A 316 -7.56 20.41 -13.25
C GLN A 316 -8.67 21.37 -13.67
N ALA A 317 -8.36 22.28 -14.59
CA ALA A 317 -9.29 23.35 -14.95
C ALA A 317 -10.63 22.87 -15.52
N ASP A 318 -10.65 21.70 -16.16
CA ASP A 318 -11.88 21.01 -16.60
C ASP A 318 -12.80 20.69 -15.42
N LYS A 319 -12.22 20.17 -14.33
CA LYS A 319 -12.96 19.89 -13.10
C LYS A 319 -13.32 21.15 -12.33
N ILE A 320 -12.47 22.17 -12.34
CA ILE A 320 -12.81 23.47 -11.73
C ILE A 320 -14.01 24.06 -12.44
N LYS A 321 -14.02 24.05 -13.78
CA LYS A 321 -15.16 24.50 -14.56
C LYS A 321 -16.41 23.69 -14.25
N ALA A 322 -16.34 22.35 -14.30
CA ALA A 322 -17.48 21.50 -13.99
C ALA A 322 -18.00 21.67 -12.55
N PHE A 323 -17.09 21.92 -11.61
CA PHE A 323 -17.40 22.23 -10.21
C PHE A 323 -18.11 23.57 -10.07
N LEU A 324 -17.61 24.62 -10.70
CA LEU A 324 -18.25 25.94 -10.70
C LEU A 324 -19.60 25.91 -11.42
N ASP A 325 -19.69 25.22 -12.57
CA ASP A 325 -20.94 25.02 -13.33
C ASP A 325 -21.98 24.23 -12.52
N THR A 326 -21.53 23.39 -11.58
CA THR A 326 -22.42 22.65 -10.65
C THR A 326 -22.77 23.49 -9.42
N LEU A 327 -21.80 24.21 -8.84
CA LEU A 327 -21.96 24.92 -7.58
C LEU A 327 -22.75 26.21 -7.73
N HIS A 328 -22.50 27.01 -8.78
CA HIS A 328 -23.17 28.30 -8.97
C HIS A 328 -24.70 28.19 -8.96
N PRO A 329 -25.33 27.29 -9.72
CA PRO A 329 -26.78 27.12 -9.70
C PRO A 329 -27.32 26.83 -8.29
N HIS A 330 -26.63 26.00 -7.52
CA HIS A 330 -27.04 25.67 -6.15
C HIS A 330 -26.87 26.86 -5.19
N LEU A 331 -25.81 27.66 -5.32
CA LEU A 331 -25.65 28.87 -4.50
C LEU A 331 -26.73 29.92 -4.82
N THR A 332 -27.13 30.02 -6.09
CA THR A 332 -28.22 30.90 -6.53
C THR A 332 -29.57 30.40 -6.02
N GLU A 333 -29.88 29.11 -6.18
CA GLU A 333 -31.14 28.51 -5.70
C GLU A 333 -31.33 28.70 -4.18
N HIS A 334 -30.26 28.60 -3.40
CA HIS A 334 -30.28 28.77 -1.95
C HIS A 334 -30.11 30.24 -1.49
N ASN A 335 -30.05 31.21 -2.42
CA ASN A 335 -29.86 32.63 -2.17
C ASN A 335 -28.71 32.95 -1.18
N ILE A 336 -27.62 32.17 -1.26
CA ILE A 336 -26.53 32.25 -0.27
C ILE A 336 -25.92 33.64 -0.24
N GLN A 337 -25.77 34.27 -1.42
CA GLN A 337 -25.13 35.58 -1.55
C GLN A 337 -25.96 36.69 -0.89
N ASP A 338 -27.26 36.78 -1.18
CA ASP A 338 -28.15 37.79 -0.62
C ASP A 338 -28.33 37.63 0.90
N ARG A 339 -28.40 36.38 1.37
CA ARG A 339 -28.45 36.05 2.80
C ARG A 339 -27.15 36.43 3.51
N THR A 340 -26.01 36.28 2.84
CA THR A 340 -24.71 36.70 3.37
C THR A 340 -24.64 38.22 3.51
N PHE A 341 -25.12 38.97 2.51
CA PHE A 341 -25.17 40.44 2.59
C PHE A 341 -26.12 40.92 3.68
N SER A 342 -27.32 40.35 3.76
CA SER A 342 -28.30 40.70 4.80
C SER A 342 -27.76 40.44 6.22
N LEU A 343 -27.04 39.31 6.38
CA LEU A 343 -26.38 38.99 7.64
C LEU A 343 -25.23 39.96 7.95
N ALA A 344 -24.44 40.33 6.94
CA ALA A 344 -23.37 41.32 7.11
C ALA A 344 -23.92 42.67 7.57
N ASP A 345 -25.03 43.14 6.99
CA ASP A 345 -25.71 44.37 7.42
C ASP A 345 -26.22 44.24 8.87
N SER A 346 -26.80 43.08 9.23
CA SER A 346 -27.25 42.80 10.61
C SER A 346 -26.09 42.81 11.62
N PHE A 347 -24.89 42.37 11.22
CA PHE A 347 -23.68 42.47 12.05
C PHE A 347 -23.17 43.91 12.17
N VAL A 348 -23.38 44.76 11.16
CA VAL A 348 -23.01 46.18 11.20
C VAL A 348 -23.96 46.95 12.11
N ASP A 349 -25.26 46.69 12.02
CA ASP A 349 -26.29 47.42 12.77
C ASP A 349 -26.36 46.96 14.23
N ASP A 350 -26.40 45.64 14.46
CA ASP A 350 -26.69 45.06 15.79
C ASP A 350 -25.48 44.38 16.45
N GLY A 351 -24.38 44.20 15.71
CA GLY A 351 -23.19 43.51 16.21
C GLY A 351 -23.35 41.99 16.34
N PRO A 352 -22.44 41.31 17.05
CA PRO A 352 -22.42 39.86 17.19
C PRO A 352 -23.41 39.36 18.26
N THR A 353 -24.70 39.55 18.01
CA THR A 353 -25.75 38.94 18.84
C THR A 353 -25.76 37.42 18.69
N ASP A 354 -26.27 36.70 19.69
CA ASP A 354 -26.39 35.23 19.63
C ASP A 354 -27.19 34.78 18.39
N ALA A 355 -28.22 35.55 18.00
CA ALA A 355 -29.01 35.30 16.80
C ALA A 355 -28.20 35.47 15.49
N ASN A 356 -27.36 36.51 15.41
CA ASN A 356 -26.50 36.74 14.24
C ASN A 356 -25.41 35.66 14.14
N ILE A 357 -24.86 35.23 15.27
CA ILE A 357 -23.89 34.13 15.35
C ILE A 357 -24.54 32.81 14.90
N ASP A 358 -25.72 32.46 15.40
CA ASP A 358 -26.43 31.24 15.01
C ASP A 358 -26.80 31.24 13.51
N THR A 359 -27.18 32.40 12.99
CA THR A 359 -27.47 32.60 11.56
C THR A 359 -26.20 32.44 10.72
N TYR A 360 -25.06 32.98 11.17
CA TYR A 360 -23.76 32.76 10.52
C TYR A 360 -23.39 31.27 10.50
N HIS A 361 -23.51 30.58 11.63
CA HIS A 361 -23.19 29.16 11.73
C HIS A 361 -24.05 28.31 10.79
N THR A 362 -25.34 28.63 10.70
CA THR A 362 -26.30 27.95 9.82
C THR A 362 -25.95 28.19 8.35
N LEU A 363 -25.77 29.46 7.96
CA LEU A 363 -25.45 29.84 6.58
C LEU A 363 -24.10 29.27 6.12
N TYR A 364 -23.11 29.30 7.00
CA TYR A 364 -21.79 28.74 6.73
C TYR A 364 -21.83 27.21 6.57
N LYS A 365 -22.60 26.52 7.42
CA LYS A 365 -22.80 25.07 7.30
C LYS A 365 -23.47 24.71 5.97
N GLU A 366 -24.53 25.43 5.60
CA GLU A 366 -25.24 25.22 4.34
C GLU A 366 -24.32 25.45 3.13
N PHE A 367 -23.54 26.53 3.14
CA PHE A 367 -22.52 26.78 2.10
C PHE A 367 -21.51 25.63 1.99
N LEU A 368 -21.01 25.12 3.11
CA LEU A 368 -20.09 23.98 3.13
C LEU A 368 -20.75 22.72 2.57
N GLU A 369 -22.00 22.44 2.91
CA GLU A 369 -22.74 21.27 2.42
C GLU A 369 -22.96 21.34 0.90
N LEU A 370 -23.35 22.50 0.36
CA LEU A 370 -23.51 22.71 -1.09
C LEU A 370 -22.18 22.57 -1.83
N THR A 371 -21.13 23.17 -1.27
CA THR A 371 -19.76 23.10 -1.80
C THR A 371 -19.24 21.66 -1.79
N GLN A 372 -19.46 20.93 -0.69
CA GLN A 372 -19.09 19.52 -0.55
C GLN A 372 -19.91 18.63 -1.51
N GLY A 373 -21.20 18.91 -1.71
CA GLY A 373 -22.04 18.19 -2.65
C GLY A 373 -21.58 18.35 -4.11
N ALA A 374 -21.27 19.58 -4.51
CA ALA A 374 -20.71 19.87 -5.83
C ALA A 374 -19.31 19.24 -6.01
N ALA A 375 -18.47 19.31 -4.97
CA ALA A 375 -17.17 18.66 -4.94
C ALA A 375 -17.33 17.14 -5.07
N ASN A 376 -18.14 16.47 -4.27
CA ASN A 376 -18.35 15.02 -4.36
C ASN A 376 -18.89 14.58 -5.73
N LYS A 377 -19.74 15.39 -6.37
CA LYS A 377 -20.32 15.10 -7.71
C LYS A 377 -19.27 15.17 -8.83
N VAL A 378 -18.40 16.18 -8.81
CA VAL A 378 -17.38 16.44 -9.85
C VAL A 378 -16.03 15.77 -9.53
N GLY A 379 -15.73 15.76 -8.25
CA GLY A 379 -14.62 15.15 -7.56
C GLY A 379 -14.67 13.64 -7.51
N LYS A 380 -15.79 13.01 -7.94
CA LYS A 380 -15.86 11.57 -8.26
C LYS A 380 -14.59 11.21 -9.02
N ARG A 381 -13.70 10.54 -8.31
CA ARG A 381 -12.40 10.20 -8.85
C ARG A 381 -12.67 9.15 -9.93
N LYS A 382 -12.60 9.56 -11.20
CA LYS A 382 -12.03 8.66 -12.20
C LYS A 382 -10.60 8.45 -11.74
N PHE A 383 -10.40 7.47 -10.88
CA PHE A 383 -9.10 6.98 -10.50
C PHE A 383 -8.50 6.22 -11.69
N GLY A 384 -8.31 6.92 -12.81
CA GLY A 384 -7.39 6.52 -13.84
C GLY A 384 -6.01 6.76 -13.28
N TYR A 385 -5.27 5.68 -13.03
CA TYR A 385 -3.82 5.80 -13.06
C TYR A 385 -3.40 6.49 -14.37
N MET A 386 -2.19 7.06 -14.39
CA MET A 386 -1.51 7.52 -15.61
C MET A 386 -1.15 6.33 -16.53
N ARG A 387 -2.15 5.52 -16.90
CA ARG A 387 -2.15 4.28 -17.69
C ARG A 387 -2.85 4.71 -18.95
N SER A 388 -2.32 4.33 -20.11
CA SER A 388 -3.21 4.21 -21.25
C SER A 388 -4.36 3.26 -20.86
N GLY A 389 -5.58 3.54 -21.31
CA GLY A 389 -6.72 2.63 -21.07
C GLY A 389 -6.38 1.17 -21.40
N ALA A 390 -5.56 0.97 -22.44
CA ALA A 390 -5.01 -0.31 -22.85
C ALA A 390 -4.22 -1.04 -21.75
N LEU A 391 -3.35 -0.36 -20.98
CA LEU A 391 -2.56 -1.02 -19.93
C LEU A 391 -3.44 -1.43 -18.73
N THR A 392 -4.45 -0.62 -18.39
CA THR A 392 -5.44 -0.99 -17.36
C THR A 392 -6.24 -2.21 -17.78
N GLU A 393 -6.74 -2.21 -19.03
CA GLU A 393 -7.54 -3.30 -19.56
C GLU A 393 -6.73 -4.60 -19.65
N ALA A 394 -5.50 -4.54 -20.15
CA ALA A 394 -4.60 -5.71 -20.22
C ALA A 394 -4.33 -6.32 -18.83
N GLY A 395 -4.11 -5.47 -17.81
CA GLY A 395 -3.93 -5.92 -16.41
C GLY A 395 -5.19 -6.60 -15.86
N ARG A 396 -6.36 -5.98 -16.06
CA ARG A 396 -7.66 -6.56 -15.64
C ARG A 396 -7.94 -7.89 -16.33
N ARG A 397 -7.70 -7.98 -17.65
CA ARG A 397 -7.85 -9.22 -18.42
C ARG A 397 -6.95 -10.32 -17.86
N PHE A 398 -5.66 -10.02 -17.63
CA PHE A 398 -4.74 -10.98 -17.02
C PHE A 398 -5.25 -11.51 -15.67
N ASN A 399 -5.72 -10.62 -14.78
CA ASN A 399 -6.24 -11.01 -13.48
C ASN A 399 -7.53 -11.85 -13.59
N VAL A 400 -8.46 -11.50 -14.48
CA VAL A 400 -9.69 -12.29 -14.71
C VAL A 400 -9.37 -13.73 -15.07
N TYR A 401 -8.48 -13.95 -16.04
CA TYR A 401 -8.15 -15.32 -16.45
C TYR A 401 -7.41 -16.10 -15.35
N ARG A 402 -6.65 -15.43 -14.48
CA ARG A 402 -6.06 -16.08 -13.28
C ARG A 402 -7.13 -16.52 -12.29
N MET A 403 -8.10 -15.65 -11.99
CA MET A 403 -9.21 -15.96 -11.09
C MET A 403 -10.08 -17.10 -11.65
N LEU A 404 -10.42 -17.04 -12.94
CA LEU A 404 -11.15 -18.12 -13.64
C LEU A 404 -10.38 -19.44 -13.59
N LEU A 405 -9.07 -19.42 -13.84
CA LEU A 405 -8.23 -20.61 -13.73
C LEU A 405 -8.24 -21.19 -12.30
N GLY A 406 -8.16 -20.31 -11.29
CA GLY A 406 -8.26 -20.67 -9.88
C GLY A 406 -9.58 -21.38 -9.55
N CYS A 407 -10.71 -20.77 -9.94
CA CYS A 407 -12.04 -21.37 -9.82
C CYS A 407 -12.11 -22.74 -10.52
N LYS A 408 -11.64 -22.83 -11.77
CA LYS A 408 -11.69 -24.08 -12.56
C LYS A 408 -10.92 -25.21 -11.89
N ILE A 409 -9.73 -24.93 -11.36
CA ILE A 409 -8.88 -25.94 -10.72
C ILE A 409 -9.46 -26.38 -9.37
N ARG A 410 -9.98 -25.43 -8.58
CA ARG A 410 -10.64 -25.73 -7.30
C ARG A 410 -12.06 -26.29 -7.44
N ARG A 411 -12.61 -26.33 -8.65
CA ARG A 411 -14.01 -26.69 -8.95
C ARG A 411 -15.01 -25.78 -8.22
N ALA A 412 -14.65 -24.52 -8.06
CA ALA A 412 -15.49 -23.50 -7.44
C ALA A 412 -16.24 -22.69 -8.53
N PRO A 413 -17.45 -22.19 -8.22
CA PRO A 413 -18.17 -21.28 -9.11
C PRO A 413 -17.44 -19.93 -9.22
N ALA A 414 -17.90 -19.07 -10.14
CA ALA A 414 -17.47 -17.68 -10.18
C ALA A 414 -18.05 -16.91 -8.97
N THR A 415 -17.20 -16.16 -8.27
CA THR A 415 -17.65 -15.22 -7.23
C THR A 415 -18.40 -14.03 -7.85
N PRO A 416 -19.31 -13.35 -7.13
CA PRO A 416 -19.94 -12.12 -7.62
C PRO A 416 -18.95 -11.05 -8.09
N ALA A 417 -17.82 -10.89 -7.41
CA ALA A 417 -16.77 -9.94 -7.79
C ALA A 417 -16.12 -10.29 -9.13
N LEU A 418 -15.73 -11.56 -9.32
CA LEU A 418 -15.23 -12.07 -10.60
C LEU A 418 -16.27 -11.88 -11.72
N SER A 419 -17.54 -12.17 -11.48
CA SER A 419 -18.60 -11.98 -12.47
C SER A 419 -18.71 -10.51 -12.90
N ARG A 420 -18.73 -9.56 -11.95
CA ARG A 420 -18.73 -8.11 -12.26
C ARG A 420 -17.51 -7.70 -13.08
N LEU A 421 -16.33 -8.22 -12.73
CA LEU A 421 -15.10 -7.92 -13.44
C LEU A 421 -15.11 -8.50 -14.87
N CYS A 422 -15.59 -9.73 -15.06
CA CYS A 422 -15.80 -10.33 -16.39
C CYS A 422 -16.76 -9.50 -17.24
N THR A 423 -17.93 -9.11 -16.70
CA THR A 423 -18.89 -8.27 -17.42
C THR A 423 -18.27 -6.95 -17.87
N SER A 424 -17.44 -6.32 -17.02
CA SER A 424 -16.74 -5.07 -17.37
C SER A 424 -15.73 -5.20 -18.54
N LEU A 425 -15.33 -6.44 -18.88
CA LEU A 425 -14.40 -6.76 -19.97
C LEU A 425 -15.08 -7.48 -21.14
N ASN A 426 -16.42 -7.48 -21.17
CA ASN A 426 -17.25 -8.21 -22.13
C ASN A 426 -16.98 -9.73 -22.14
N LEU A 427 -16.86 -10.32 -20.95
CA LEU A 427 -16.73 -11.77 -20.74
C LEU A 427 -17.87 -12.27 -19.85
N ASP A 428 -18.30 -13.52 -20.06
CA ASP A 428 -19.18 -14.23 -19.14
C ASP A 428 -18.35 -15.24 -18.31
N ALA A 429 -18.35 -15.07 -17.00
CA ALA A 429 -17.56 -15.91 -16.10
C ALA A 429 -18.05 -17.37 -16.09
N ASN A 430 -19.37 -17.59 -16.09
CA ASN A 430 -19.96 -18.92 -15.99
C ASN A 430 -19.80 -19.67 -17.31
N GLU A 431 -20.09 -19.01 -18.44
CA GLU A 431 -19.87 -19.59 -19.77
C GLU A 431 -18.39 -19.96 -19.96
N THR A 432 -17.47 -19.08 -19.56
CA THR A 432 -16.03 -19.34 -19.67
C THR A 432 -15.62 -20.55 -18.82
N LEU A 433 -16.10 -20.64 -17.58
CA LEU A 433 -15.81 -21.78 -16.69
C LEU A 433 -16.41 -23.09 -17.20
N LEU A 434 -17.55 -23.04 -17.90
CA LEU A 434 -18.19 -24.22 -18.49
C LEU A 434 -17.44 -24.70 -19.74
N THR A 435 -17.13 -23.78 -20.65
CA THR A 435 -16.59 -24.10 -21.99
C THR A 435 -15.09 -24.38 -21.99
N HIS A 436 -14.31 -23.74 -21.12
CA HIS A 436 -12.85 -23.87 -21.13
C HIS A 436 -12.36 -24.94 -20.16
N SER A 437 -11.40 -25.75 -20.60
CA SER A 437 -10.65 -26.63 -19.69
C SER A 437 -9.63 -25.82 -18.87
N ALA A 438 -9.10 -26.42 -17.79
CA ALA A 438 -8.00 -25.80 -17.03
C ALA A 438 -6.75 -25.57 -17.93
N ARG A 439 -6.53 -26.40 -18.95
CA ARG A 439 -5.45 -26.24 -19.92
C ARG A 439 -5.67 -25.02 -20.81
N ASP A 440 -6.91 -24.77 -21.22
CA ASP A 440 -7.24 -23.62 -22.07
C ASP A 440 -7.12 -22.32 -21.29
N LEU A 441 -7.66 -22.27 -20.07
CA LEU A 441 -7.50 -21.11 -19.19
C LEU A 441 -6.03 -20.80 -18.88
N ARG A 442 -5.17 -21.82 -18.71
CA ARG A 442 -3.71 -21.59 -18.58
C ARG A 442 -3.10 -20.97 -19.82
N ARG A 443 -3.57 -21.35 -21.01
CA ARG A 443 -3.12 -20.79 -22.28
C ARG A 443 -3.51 -19.31 -22.35
N GLU A 444 -4.74 -18.98 -21.97
CA GLU A 444 -5.22 -17.60 -21.89
C GLU A 444 -4.44 -16.77 -20.87
N VAL A 445 -4.16 -17.30 -19.67
CA VAL A 445 -3.31 -16.61 -18.69
C VAL A 445 -1.93 -16.28 -19.27
N ARG A 446 -1.30 -17.21 -19.98
CA ARG A 446 0.00 -16.99 -20.63
C ARG A 446 -0.11 -15.93 -21.75
N ALA A 447 -1.16 -16.00 -22.57
CA ALA A 447 -1.39 -15.05 -23.66
C ALA A 447 -1.61 -13.62 -23.13
N ARG A 448 -2.53 -13.45 -22.16
CA ARG A 448 -2.81 -12.15 -21.53
C ARG A 448 -1.60 -11.58 -20.79
N ARG A 449 -0.75 -12.44 -20.21
CA ARG A 449 0.52 -12.01 -19.61
C ARG A 449 1.46 -11.42 -20.66
N GLN A 450 1.59 -12.08 -21.82
CA GLN A 450 2.41 -11.58 -22.92
C GLN A 450 1.88 -10.24 -23.44
N GLU A 451 0.57 -10.11 -23.61
CA GLU A 451 -0.07 -8.84 -24.00
C GLU A 451 0.20 -7.73 -22.97
N LEU A 452 0.02 -8.03 -21.68
CA LEU A 452 0.33 -7.10 -20.61
C LEU A 452 1.80 -6.67 -20.66
N TRP A 453 2.73 -7.60 -20.88
CA TRP A 453 4.16 -7.29 -21.00
C TRP A 453 4.49 -6.43 -22.22
N GLU A 454 3.88 -6.69 -23.37
CA GLU A 454 4.05 -5.86 -24.57
C GLU A 454 3.45 -4.46 -24.38
N CYS A 455 2.28 -4.35 -23.75
CA CYS A 455 1.70 -3.07 -23.33
C CYS A 455 2.61 -2.32 -22.35
N GLN A 456 3.28 -3.01 -21.43
CA GLN A 456 4.23 -2.42 -20.49
C GLN A 456 5.46 -1.87 -21.19
N LYS A 457 6.04 -2.60 -22.15
CA LYS A 457 7.18 -2.12 -22.96
C LYS A 457 6.86 -0.85 -23.73
N LYS A 458 5.67 -0.81 -24.33
CA LYS A 458 5.13 0.37 -25.05
C LYS A 458 4.58 1.44 -24.10
N GLY A 459 4.57 1.18 -22.79
CA GLY A 459 3.89 1.97 -21.78
C GLY A 459 4.40 3.41 -21.68
N GLU A 460 5.69 3.65 -21.94
CA GLU A 460 6.24 5.02 -21.95
C GLU A 460 5.76 5.81 -23.17
N ASP A 461 5.73 5.21 -24.37
CA ASP A 461 5.20 5.86 -25.58
C ASP A 461 3.68 6.06 -25.50
N LEU A 462 2.97 5.07 -24.94
CA LEU A 462 1.53 5.16 -24.65
C LEU A 462 1.23 6.22 -23.58
N ARG A 463 2.14 6.41 -22.60
CA ARG A 463 2.09 7.50 -21.63
C ARG A 463 2.31 8.86 -22.30
N GLN A 464 3.27 8.99 -23.22
CA GLN A 464 3.48 10.24 -23.98
C GLN A 464 2.26 10.59 -24.86
N SER A 465 1.64 9.58 -25.50
CA SER A 465 0.44 9.75 -26.30
C SER A 465 -0.78 10.13 -25.46
N TRP A 466 -1.00 9.46 -24.33
CA TRP A 466 -2.09 9.79 -23.40
C TRP A 466 -1.92 11.17 -22.75
N LEU A 467 -0.70 11.55 -22.35
CA LEU A 467 -0.40 12.90 -21.87
C LEU A 467 -0.70 13.96 -22.94
N ALA A 468 -0.51 13.63 -24.23
CA ALA A 468 -0.90 14.50 -25.32
C ALA A 468 -2.42 14.62 -25.47
N THR A 469 -3.17 13.52 -25.34
CA THR A 469 -4.65 13.54 -25.36
C THR A 469 -5.24 14.33 -24.20
N ILE A 470 -4.77 14.10 -22.96
CA ILE A 470 -5.21 14.85 -21.77
C ILE A 470 -4.87 16.34 -21.92
N ALA A 471 -3.72 16.68 -22.49
CA ALA A 471 -3.36 18.08 -22.75
C ALA A 471 -4.24 18.72 -23.84
N GLN A 472 -4.57 17.99 -24.90
CA GLN A 472 -5.50 18.44 -25.94
C GLN A 472 -6.92 18.67 -25.38
N ASP A 473 -7.41 17.76 -24.54
CA ASP A 473 -8.72 17.88 -23.88
C ASP A 473 -8.74 19.05 -22.89
N ARG A 474 -7.66 19.26 -22.12
CA ARG A 474 -7.48 20.43 -21.26
C ARG A 474 -7.49 21.74 -22.04
N THR A 475 -6.87 21.75 -23.22
CA THR A 475 -6.79 22.95 -24.07
C THR A 475 -8.14 23.31 -24.66
N ARG A 476 -8.91 22.30 -25.14
CA ARG A 476 -10.29 22.50 -25.61
C ARG A 476 -11.20 23.06 -24.52
N ALA A 477 -11.00 22.66 -23.27
CA ALA A 477 -11.77 23.16 -22.14
C ALA A 477 -11.35 24.58 -21.67
N LEU A 478 -10.09 24.98 -21.90
CA LEU A 478 -9.51 26.23 -21.39
C LEU A 478 -9.33 27.35 -22.43
N GLY A 479 -9.42 27.06 -23.73
CA GLY A 479 -9.17 28.05 -24.79
C GLY A 479 -7.73 28.58 -24.83
N ASP A 480 -6.75 27.81 -24.34
CA ASP A 480 -5.36 28.26 -24.16
C ASP A 480 -4.58 28.23 -25.51
N PRO A 481 -4.08 29.38 -26.00
CA PRO A 481 -3.38 29.46 -27.28
C PRO A 481 -1.96 28.88 -27.27
N ASP A 482 -1.33 28.65 -26.11
CA ASP A 482 0.10 28.30 -25.98
C ASP A 482 0.33 26.79 -25.68
N TRP A 483 -0.66 25.97 -26.02
CA TRP A 483 -0.75 24.55 -25.62
C TRP A 483 0.36 23.68 -26.23
N GLU A 484 0.79 23.96 -27.47
CA GLU A 484 1.85 23.20 -28.12
C GLU A 484 3.16 23.34 -27.35
N ARG A 485 3.48 24.55 -26.87
CA ARG A 485 4.69 24.80 -26.09
C ARG A 485 4.66 24.08 -24.74
N LYS A 486 3.53 24.12 -24.03
CA LYS A 486 3.35 23.41 -22.75
C LYS A 486 3.42 21.89 -22.93
N LEU A 487 2.83 21.36 -24.01
CA LEU A 487 2.90 19.96 -24.38
C LEU A 487 4.35 19.53 -24.68
N GLN A 488 5.11 20.33 -25.43
CA GLN A 488 6.52 20.05 -25.72
C GLN A 488 7.38 20.08 -24.46
N GLN A 489 7.13 21.01 -23.51
CA GLN A 489 7.82 21.03 -22.22
C GLN A 489 7.49 19.79 -21.37
N MET A 490 6.23 19.35 -21.31
CA MET A 490 5.84 18.13 -20.61
C MET A 490 6.49 16.88 -21.22
N LYS A 491 6.48 16.76 -22.55
CA LYS A 491 7.16 15.68 -23.29
C LYS A 491 8.66 15.69 -23.01
N ARG A 492 9.30 16.86 -23.02
CA ARG A 492 10.72 17.05 -22.70
C ARG A 492 11.05 16.62 -21.28
N LYS A 493 10.34 17.13 -20.27
CA LYS A 493 10.55 16.77 -18.86
C LYS A 493 10.39 15.27 -18.59
N ALA A 494 9.40 14.65 -19.22
CA ALA A 494 9.19 13.20 -19.11
C ALA A 494 10.31 12.40 -19.78
N ARG A 495 10.77 12.81 -20.97
CA ARG A 495 11.96 12.23 -21.64
C ARG A 495 13.22 12.41 -20.80
N ASP A 496 13.47 13.60 -20.26
CA ASP A 496 14.63 13.91 -19.43
C ASP A 496 14.64 13.04 -18.16
N ASN A 497 13.48 12.86 -17.50
CA ASN A 497 13.35 11.96 -16.35
C ASN A 497 13.56 10.47 -16.70
N ALA A 498 13.21 10.06 -17.92
CA ALA A 498 13.44 8.69 -18.39
C ALA A 498 14.93 8.47 -18.72
N VAL A 499 15.56 9.44 -19.37
CA VAL A 499 17.00 9.43 -19.66
C VAL A 499 17.80 9.48 -18.36
N ASN A 500 17.44 10.34 -17.41
CA ASN A 500 18.10 10.42 -16.10
C ASN A 500 17.95 9.12 -15.30
N ARG A 501 16.83 8.39 -15.43
CA ARG A 501 16.66 7.06 -14.82
C ARG A 501 17.59 6.01 -15.47
N LYS A 502 17.66 5.99 -16.80
CA LYS A 502 18.57 5.09 -17.54
C LYS A 502 20.03 5.42 -17.25
N LEU A 503 20.38 6.71 -17.25
CA LEU A 503 21.70 7.20 -16.88
C LEU A 503 22.02 6.82 -15.45
N ALA A 504 21.15 7.07 -14.47
CA ALA A 504 21.39 6.65 -13.08
C ALA A 504 21.57 5.14 -12.91
N ALA A 505 20.92 4.31 -13.75
CA ALA A 505 21.13 2.86 -13.76
C ALA A 505 22.46 2.44 -14.43
N LEU A 506 22.98 3.24 -15.37
CA LEU A 506 24.23 3.00 -16.10
C LEU A 506 25.45 3.63 -15.41
N THR A 507 25.29 4.79 -14.76
CA THR A 507 26.37 5.56 -14.13
C THR A 507 26.60 5.21 -12.67
N LYS A 508 25.61 4.63 -11.98
CA LYS A 508 25.85 4.01 -10.68
C LYS A 508 26.49 2.64 -10.90
N GLY A 509 27.82 2.60 -10.88
CA GLY A 509 28.57 1.34 -10.83
C GLY A 509 28.11 0.43 -9.67
N ARG A 510 28.55 -0.84 -9.68
CA ARG A 510 28.27 -1.82 -8.62
C ARG A 510 28.64 -1.23 -7.25
N GLN A 511 27.64 -0.90 -6.45
CA GLN A 511 27.83 -0.56 -5.03
C GLN A 511 27.49 -1.80 -4.20
N GLY A 512 28.51 -2.37 -3.57
CA GLY A 512 28.33 -3.16 -2.36
C GLY A 512 28.01 -2.22 -1.19
N ALA A 513 27.30 -2.73 -0.18
CA ALA A 513 27.23 -2.02 1.10
C ALA A 513 28.65 -1.85 1.63
N LEU A 514 28.96 -0.68 2.21
CA LEU A 514 30.18 -0.45 2.97
C LEU A 514 30.13 -1.38 4.19
N ASP A 515 30.75 -2.56 4.06
CA ASP A 515 30.77 -3.63 5.06
C ASP A 515 31.92 -3.43 6.06
N ARG A 516 32.99 -2.74 5.64
CA ARG A 516 34.16 -2.46 6.45
C ARG A 516 34.85 -1.16 6.04
N ILE A 517 35.07 -0.27 6.99
CA ILE A 517 36.04 0.83 6.86
C ILE A 517 37.27 0.43 7.70
N GLN A 518 38.39 0.14 7.04
CA GLN A 518 39.68 0.07 7.73
C GLN A 518 40.26 1.48 7.75
N ILE A 519 40.31 2.07 8.93
CA ILE A 519 40.97 3.36 9.16
C ILE A 519 42.43 3.05 9.50
N PRO A 520 43.41 3.52 8.72
CA PRO A 520 44.82 3.44 9.09
C PRO A 520 45.04 4.13 10.44
N THR A 521 45.66 3.45 11.41
CA THR A 521 45.96 4.01 12.75
C THR A 521 47.26 4.82 12.78
N HIS A 522 47.85 5.14 11.63
CA HIS A 522 49.13 5.82 11.53
C HIS A 522 48.89 7.24 11.02
N ASP A 523 49.54 8.24 11.61
CA ASP A 523 49.40 9.66 11.22
C ASP A 523 49.73 9.89 9.74
N TRP A 524 50.71 9.15 9.23
CA TRP A 524 51.13 9.22 7.82
C TRP A 524 51.03 7.86 7.14
N PHE A 525 50.41 7.83 5.96
CA PHE A 525 50.24 6.64 5.15
C PHE A 525 50.62 6.94 3.69
N TYR A 526 51.62 6.24 3.16
CA TYR A 526 51.97 6.34 1.74
C TYR A 526 51.22 5.26 0.94
N SER A 527 50.59 5.65 -0.17
CA SER A 527 49.98 4.72 -1.14
C SER A 527 50.93 4.49 -2.31
N PRO A 528 51.60 3.33 -2.41
CA PRO A 528 52.51 3.05 -3.53
C PRO A 528 51.78 3.01 -4.88
N THR A 529 50.52 2.57 -4.87
CA THR A 529 49.68 2.47 -6.08
C THR A 529 49.30 3.83 -6.64
N LYS A 530 49.08 4.82 -5.77
CA LYS A 530 48.69 6.18 -6.17
C LYS A 530 49.86 7.15 -6.21
N GLN A 531 51.02 6.77 -5.67
CA GLN A 531 52.15 7.67 -5.45
C GLN A 531 51.75 8.94 -4.68
N GLU A 532 50.92 8.75 -3.66
CA GLU A 532 50.37 9.84 -2.84
C GLU A 532 50.67 9.56 -1.37
N LEU A 533 51.05 10.61 -0.64
CA LEU A 533 51.23 10.56 0.79
C LEU A 533 49.98 11.13 1.47
N TYR A 534 49.40 10.38 2.39
CA TYR A 534 48.20 10.77 3.12
C TYR A 534 48.56 11.09 4.57
N HIS A 535 48.05 12.21 5.08
CA HIS A 535 48.15 12.61 6.49
C HIS A 535 46.76 12.57 7.13
N TYR A 536 46.64 11.93 8.29
CA TYR A 536 45.40 11.92 9.07
C TYR A 536 45.47 12.98 10.18
N ASP A 537 44.64 14.02 10.09
CA ASP A 537 44.45 14.99 11.18
C ASP A 537 42.96 15.14 11.49
N LYS A 538 42.58 14.88 12.76
CA LYS A 538 41.23 15.11 13.33
C LYS A 538 40.06 14.65 12.44
N GLY A 539 40.16 13.44 11.88
CA GLY A 539 39.07 12.85 11.08
C GLY A 539 39.09 13.24 9.59
N VAL A 540 40.09 13.97 9.13
CA VAL A 540 40.29 14.36 7.73
C VAL A 540 41.59 13.73 7.22
N PHE A 541 41.54 13.16 6.02
CA PHE A 541 42.74 12.73 5.30
C PHE A 541 43.14 13.80 4.30
N GLU A 542 44.33 14.37 4.49
CA GLU A 542 44.98 15.26 3.53
C GLU A 542 45.84 14.44 2.58
N ALA A 543 45.73 14.66 1.27
CA ALA A 543 46.53 13.97 0.27
C ALA A 543 47.58 14.93 -0.31
N TYR A 544 48.84 14.52 -0.25
CA TYR A 544 49.99 15.23 -0.76
C TYR A 544 50.52 14.50 -2.01
N PRO A 545 50.36 15.09 -3.21
CA PRO A 545 50.98 14.55 -4.42
C PRO A 545 52.50 14.73 -4.35
N LEU A 546 53.26 13.79 -4.92
CA LEU A 546 54.71 13.90 -5.04
C LEU A 546 55.10 15.20 -5.78
N PRO A 547 56.17 15.92 -5.39
CA PRO A 547 56.54 17.20 -5.98
C PRO A 547 56.92 16.99 -7.46
N GLY A 548 56.05 17.42 -8.37
CA GLY A 548 56.27 17.22 -9.79
C GLY A 548 55.14 17.64 -10.74
N MET A 549 53.90 17.80 -10.25
CA MET A 549 52.81 18.32 -11.09
C MET A 549 51.93 19.30 -10.29
N ALA A 550 52.19 20.59 -10.48
CA ALA A 550 51.27 21.69 -10.12
C ALA A 550 49.94 21.52 -10.91
N HIS A 551 48.78 22.04 -10.51
CA HIS A 551 48.42 23.39 -10.08
C HIS A 551 47.00 23.34 -9.49
N PHE A 552 46.65 24.08 -8.43
CA PHE A 552 45.32 24.74 -8.32
C PHE A 552 45.34 25.93 -7.34
N ILE A 553 44.47 26.90 -7.66
CA ILE A 553 44.20 28.19 -7.01
C ILE A 553 43.09 28.01 -5.96
N VAL A 554 43.22 28.67 -4.80
CA VAL A 554 42.18 28.76 -3.77
C VAL A 554 41.50 30.13 -3.88
N THR A 555 40.17 30.15 -3.95
CA THR A 555 39.37 31.32 -3.59
C THR A 555 38.23 30.89 -2.68
N THR A 556 38.12 31.51 -1.51
CA THR A 556 36.99 31.40 -0.57
C THR A 556 36.01 32.55 -0.76
N LEU A 557 34.72 32.21 -0.92
CA LEU A 557 33.59 32.72 -0.12
C LEU A 557 32.55 31.61 0.00
#